data_AF-A0A972RZ16-F1
#
_entry.id   AF-A0A972RZ16-F1
#
_cell.length_a   1.000
_cell.length_b   1.000
_cell.length_c   1.000
_cell.angle_alpha   90.00
_cell.angle_beta   90.00
_cell.angle_gamma   90.00
#
_symmetry.space_group_name_H-M   'P 1'
#
loop_
_entity.id
_entity.type
_entity.pdbx_description
1 polymer ?
#
loop_
_entity_poly.entity_id
_entity_poly.type
_entity_poly.pdbx_seq_one_letter_code
_entity_poly.pdbx_strand_id
1 'polypeptide(L)'
;MSVFEAIILGILEGLTEFLPVSSTGHLILASHLLGIAQTEAHKAFEVAIQLGSILAVVFLYREKIFSSVELWKRLIIAFIPTGVIGFVLY
;
A
#
# COMPACT_ATOMS: atom_id res chain seq x y z
N MET A 1 -5.89 -4.91 18.15
CA MET A 1 -4.59 -5.24 17.55
C MET A 1 -3.46 -4.91 18.52
N SER A 2 -2.55 -5.85 18.74
CA SER A 2 -1.34 -5.67 19.55
C SER A 2 -0.17 -5.10 18.73
N VAL A 3 0.88 -4.61 19.38
CA VAL A 3 2.10 -4.16 18.69
C VAL A 3 2.75 -5.30 17.90
N PHE A 4 2.69 -6.53 18.43
CA PHE A 4 3.22 -7.71 17.76
C PHE A 4 2.48 -8.01 16.45
N GLU A 5 1.14 -7.98 16.47
CA GLU A 5 0.32 -8.10 15.27
C GLU A 5 0.62 -6.99 14.25
N ALA A 6 0.76 -5.75 14.71
CA ALA A 6 1.09 -4.61 13.85
C ALA A 6 2.45 -4.79 13.15
N ILE A 7 3.46 -5.33 13.85
CA ILE A 7 4.76 -5.64 13.26
C ILE A 7 4.63 -6.73 12.20
N ILE A 8 3.88 -7.81 12.47
CA ILE A 8 3.68 -8.90 11.50
C ILE A 8 3.00 -8.37 10.24
N LEU A 9 1.89 -7.63 10.38
CA LEU A 9 1.16 -7.08 9.24
C LEU A 9 2.02 -6.08 8.47
N GLY A 10 2.81 -5.25 9.15
CA GLY A 10 3.73 -4.31 8.51
C GLY A 10 4.85 -5.00 7.72
N ILE A 11 5.43 -6.09 8.25
CA ILE A 11 6.41 -6.90 7.52
C ILE A 11 5.75 -7.54 6.29
N LEU A 12 4.57 -8.13 6.46
CA LEU A 12 3.85 -8.80 5.38
C LEU A 12 3.51 -7.83 4.25
N GLU A 13 2.98 -6.66 4.59
CA GLU A 13 2.70 -5.56 3.66
C GLU A 13 3.96 -5.16 2.90
N GLY A 14 5.05 -4.81 3.60
CA GLY A 14 6.30 -4.38 2.96
C GLY A 14 6.94 -5.45 2.06
N LEU A 15 6.73 -6.74 2.35
CA LEU A 15 7.22 -7.84 1.51
C LEU A 15 6.35 -8.08 0.28
N THR A 16 5.03 -7.92 0.41
CA THR A 16 4.07 -8.34 -0.62
C THR A 16 3.64 -7.23 -1.56
N GLU A 17 3.72 -5.95 -1.15
CA GLU A 17 3.24 -4.81 -1.94
C GLU A 17 3.97 -4.65 -3.28
N PHE A 18 5.26 -4.99 -3.32
CA PHE A 18 6.07 -4.88 -4.53
C PHE A 18 6.06 -6.16 -5.38
N LEU A 19 5.47 -7.24 -4.87
CA LEU A 19 5.35 -8.52 -5.57
C LEU A 19 3.96 -8.62 -6.22
N PRO A 20 3.84 -9.23 -7.41
CA PRO A 20 2.56 -9.40 -8.09
C PRO A 20 1.73 -10.54 -7.46
N VAL A 21 1.47 -10.46 -6.15
CA VAL A 21 0.83 -11.51 -5.34
C VAL A 21 -0.38 -11.02 -4.52
N SER A 22 -0.76 -9.74 -4.63
CA SER A 22 -1.82 -9.08 -3.86
C SER A 22 -1.55 -9.00 -2.34
N SER A 23 -1.01 -7.87 -1.89
CA SER A 23 -0.81 -7.54 -0.47
C SER A 23 -2.13 -7.54 0.31
N THR A 24 -3.20 -6.97 -0.24
CA THR A 24 -4.53 -6.93 0.39
C THR A 24 -5.06 -8.32 0.74
N GLY A 25 -4.92 -9.30 -0.18
CA GLY A 25 -5.33 -10.67 0.09
C GLY A 25 -4.53 -11.32 1.22
N HIS A 26 -3.22 -11.08 1.25
CA HIS A 26 -2.35 -11.58 2.31
C HIS A 26 -2.65 -10.96 3.67
N LEU A 27 -2.91 -9.65 3.73
CA LEU A 27 -3.31 -8.95 4.96
C LEU A 27 -4.63 -9.49 5.51
N ILE A 28 -5.66 -9.65 4.66
CA ILE A 28 -6.95 -10.21 5.09
C ILE A 28 -6.77 -11.62 5.66
N LEU A 29 -6.00 -12.47 4.98
CA LEU A 29 -5.72 -13.84 5.43
C LEU A 29 -4.95 -13.84 6.76
N ALA A 30 -3.89 -13.03 6.87
CA ALA A 30 -3.09 -12.94 8.08
C ALA A 30 -3.91 -12.41 9.26
N SER A 31 -4.71 -11.36 9.05
CA SER A 31 -5.63 -10.82 10.05
C SER A 31 -6.63 -11.87 10.53
N HIS A 32 -7.17 -12.70 9.62
CA HIS A 32 -8.04 -13.82 9.98
C HIS A 32 -7.32 -14.89 10.82
N LEU A 33 -6.11 -15.29 10.42
CA LEU A 33 -5.30 -16.29 11.13
C LEU A 33 -4.84 -15.82 12.51
N LEU A 34 -4.60 -14.52 12.67
CA LEU A 34 -4.24 -13.89 13.94
C LEU A 34 -5.47 -13.58 14.83
N GLY A 35 -6.69 -13.87 14.36
CA GLY A 35 -7.92 -13.60 15.11
C GLY A 35 -8.23 -12.11 15.25
N ILE A 36 -7.70 -11.25 14.37
CA ILE A 36 -7.92 -9.81 14.40
C ILE A 36 -9.31 -9.52 13.81
N ALA A 37 -10.19 -8.96 14.63
CA ALA A 37 -11.50 -8.53 14.17
C ALA A 37 -11.36 -7.42 13.10
N GLN A 38 -12.12 -7.52 12.02
CA GLN A 38 -12.11 -6.54 10.92
C GLN A 38 -12.98 -5.30 11.24
N THR A 39 -12.61 -4.60 12.33
CA THR A 39 -13.23 -3.32 12.70
C THR A 39 -12.80 -2.22 11.73
N GLU A 40 -13.56 -1.13 11.67
CA GLU A 40 -13.20 0.02 10.83
C GLU A 40 -11.81 0.61 11.17
N ALA A 41 -11.42 0.55 12.45
CA ALA A 41 -10.09 0.94 12.88
C ALA A 41 -8.98 0.02 12.34
N HIS A 42 -9.23 -1.28 12.24
CA HIS A 42 -8.26 -2.25 11.70
C HIS A 42 -8.13 -2.16 10.19
N LYS A 43 -9.24 -1.97 9.46
CA LYS A 43 -9.20 -1.67 8.02
C LYS A 43 -8.44 -0.37 7.74
N ALA A 44 -8.69 0.67 8.53
CA ALA A 44 -7.96 1.93 8.41
C ALA A 44 -6.45 1.76 8.68
N PHE A 45 -6.09 0.89 9.63
CA PHE A 45 -4.69 0.53 9.86
C PHE A 45 -4.06 -0.20 8.67
N GLU A 46 -4.74 -1.20 8.09
CA GLU A 46 -4.26 -1.92 6.90
C GLU A 46 -4.00 -0.96 5.72
N VAL A 47 -4.85 0.06 5.53
CA VAL A 47 -4.60 1.14 4.55
C VAL A 47 -3.43 2.03 4.97
N ALA A 48 -3.32 2.38 6.25
CA ALA A 48 -2.26 3.25 6.75
C ALA A 48 -0.86 2.63 6.61
N ILE A 49 -0.70 1.32 6.79
CA ILE A 49 0.61 0.65 6.67
C ILE A 49 1.14 0.64 5.23
N GLN A 50 0.26 0.67 4.22
CA GLN A 50 0.66 0.81 2.81
C GLN A 50 1.43 2.11 2.54
N LEU A 51 1.15 3.17 3.32
CA LEU A 51 1.94 4.40 3.26
C LEU A 51 3.42 4.15 3.58
N GLY A 52 3.73 3.18 4.43
CA GLY A 52 5.11 2.74 4.69
C GLY A 52 5.79 2.20 3.44
N SER A 53 5.09 1.34 2.68
CA SER A 53 5.56 0.81 1.39
C SER A 53 5.77 1.93 0.37
N ILE A 54 4.82 2.88 0.27
CA ILE A 54 4.95 4.06 -0.61
C ILE A 54 6.17 4.90 -0.22
N LEU A 55 6.36 5.17 1.08
CA LEU A 55 7.50 5.93 1.57
C LEU A 55 8.84 5.23 1.29
N ALA A 56 8.88 3.90 1.33
CA ALA A 56 10.08 3.14 0.96
C ALA A 56 10.45 3.38 -0.51
N VAL A 57 9.48 3.38 -1.43
CA VAL A 57 9.69 3.70 -2.85
C VAL A 57 10.12 5.15 -3.04
N VAL A 58 9.46 6.09 -2.35
CA VAL A 58 9.83 7.51 -2.40
C VAL A 58 11.26 7.73 -1.92
N PHE A 59 11.65 7.09 -0.83
CA PHE A 59 13.01 7.20 -0.29
C PHE A 59 14.05 6.58 -1.22
N LEU A 60 13.76 5.39 -1.78
CA LEU A 60 14.64 4.67 -2.70
C LEU A 60 14.87 5.45 -4.00
N TYR A 61 13.82 6.07 -4.55
CA TYR A 61 13.87 6.81 -5.81
C TYR A 61 13.85 8.33 -5.67
N ARG A 62 14.15 8.86 -4.47
CA ARG A 62 14.04 10.29 -4.13
C ARG A 62 14.65 11.22 -5.17
N GLU A 63 15.85 10.91 -5.66
CA GLU A 63 16.54 11.75 -6.66
C GLU A 63 15.77 11.78 -7.99
N LYS A 64 15.30 10.62 -8.47
CA LYS A 64 14.50 10.55 -9.70
C LYS A 64 13.16 11.26 -9.52
N ILE A 65 12.51 11.08 -8.38
CA ILE A 65 11.23 11.71 -8.05
C ILE A 65 11.36 13.23 -8.01
N PHE A 66 12.39 13.77 -7.38
CA PHE A 66 12.54 15.22 -7.23
C PHE A 66 13.22 15.93 -8.41
N SER A 67 13.92 15.20 -9.29
CA SER A 67 14.66 15.82 -10.40
C SER A 67 14.14 15.50 -11.80
N SER A 68 13.30 14.46 -11.99
CA SER A 68 12.86 14.03 -13.32
C SER A 68 11.46 14.54 -13.69
N VAL A 69 11.42 15.57 -14.54
CA VAL A 69 10.15 16.06 -15.13
C VAL A 69 9.47 14.99 -15.99
N GLU A 70 10.26 14.16 -16.68
CA GLU A 70 9.74 13.08 -17.53
C GLU A 70 9.04 11.99 -16.70
N LEU A 71 9.55 11.70 -15.50
CA LEU A 71 8.89 10.77 -14.58
C LEU A 71 7.49 11.27 -14.21
N TRP A 72 7.36 12.55 -13.82
CA TRP A 72 6.07 13.14 -13.46
C TRP A 72 5.08 13.13 -14.61
N LYS A 73 5.51 13.43 -15.84
CA LYS A 73 4.65 13.32 -17.03
C LYS A 73 4.08 11.91 -17.18
N ARG A 74 4.94 10.89 -17.08
CA ARG A 74 4.52 9.48 -17.20
C ARG A 74 3.58 9.07 -16.07
N LEU A 75 3.87 9.48 -14.83
CA LEU A 75 3.02 9.21 -13.67
C LEU A 75 1.62 9.82 -13.86
N ILE A 76 1.52 11.08 -14.28
CA ILE A 76 0.23 11.74 -14.51
C ILE A 76 -0.54 11.03 -15.63
N ILE A 77 0.11 10.72 -16.75
CA ILE A 77 -0.52 10.02 -17.87
C ILE A 77 -1.04 8.63 -17.44
N ALA A 78 -0.28 7.89 -16.64
CA ALA A 78 -0.70 6.58 -16.12
C ALA A 78 -1.78 6.68 -15.03
N PHE A 79 -1.75 7.74 -14.22
CA PHE A 79 -2.69 7.94 -13.13
C PHE A 79 -4.08 8.34 -13.63
N ILE A 80 -4.18 9.20 -14.65
CA ILE A 80 -5.48 9.74 -15.11
C ILE A 80 -6.49 8.64 -15.45
N PRO A 81 -6.19 7.62 -16.29
CA PRO A 81 -7.14 6.57 -16.60
C PRO A 81 -7.57 5.79 -15.35
N THR A 82 -6.61 5.39 -14.52
CA THR A 82 -6.87 4.61 -13.30
C THR A 82 -7.70 5.41 -12.29
N GLY A 83 -7.39 6.69 -12.10
CA GLY A 83 -8.12 7.58 -11.20
C GLY A 83 -9.53 7.90 -11.68
N VAL A 84 -9.73 8.12 -12.99
CA VAL A 84 -11.07 8.32 -13.57
C VAL A 84 -11.91 7.05 -13.42
N ILE A 85 -11.37 5.89 -13.77
CA ILE A 85 -12.07 4.61 -13.63
C ILE A 85 -12.41 4.36 -12.16
N GLY A 86 -11.47 4.57 -11.26
CA GLY A 86 -11.69 4.46 -9.82
C GLY A 86 -12.81 5.38 -9.34
N PHE A 87 -12.77 6.67 -9.68
CA PHE A 87 -13.79 7.64 -9.27
C PHE A 87 -15.20 7.32 -9.81
N VAL A 88 -15.30 6.74 -11.00
CA VAL A 88 -16.60 6.45 -11.64
C VAL A 88 -17.20 5.13 -11.15
N LEU A 89 -16.37 4.13 -10.82
CA LEU A 89 -16.82 2.77 -10.53
C LEU A 89 -16.77 2.37 -9.05
N TYR A 90 -16.08 3.13 -8.19
CA TYR A 90 -15.92 2.86 -6.76
C TYR A 90 -16.93 3.65 -5.92
#